data_AF-A0A948CBE6-F1
#
_entry.id   AF-A0A948CBE6-F1
#
_cell.length_a   1.000
_cell.length_b   1.000
_cell.length_c   1.000
_cell.angle_alpha   90.00
_cell.angle_beta   90.00
_cell.angle_gamma   90.00
#
_symmetry.space_group_name_H-M   'P 1'
#
loop_
_entity.id
_entity.type
_entity.pdbx_description
1 polymer ?
#
loop_
_entity_poly.entity_id
_entity_poly.type
_entity_poly.pdbx_seq_one_letter_code
_entity_poly.pdbx_strand_id
1 'polypeptide(L)'
;DVSVTMRSILTWVWFRPSQKAWDSGARWYRCDAVGGGEQSATLLTLPDTARGLLEGRPEDAWMACVKGPSVSGSATIPCTKAHDWRAVTTIKLGEPAEAYPGDAQVETTTRDFCSDSVGAWLNYPVDFDYGYTWFHEPEWDAGNRRSICWAKTRD
;
A
#
# COMPACT_ATOMS: atom_id res chain seq x y z
N ASP A 1 -5.50 -11.47 1.25
CA ASP A 1 -6.03 -10.64 2.35
C ASP A 1 -5.78 -9.16 2.02
N VAL A 2 -6.70 -8.25 2.37
CA VAL A 2 -6.60 -6.83 1.97
C VAL A 2 -5.41 -6.12 2.61
N SER A 3 -4.99 -6.55 3.81
CA SER A 3 -3.76 -6.03 4.43
C SER A 3 -2.54 -6.30 3.56
N VAL A 4 -2.44 -7.51 2.98
CA VAL A 4 -1.31 -7.88 2.13
C VAL A 4 -1.30 -7.06 0.84
N THR A 5 -2.46 -6.89 0.20
CA THR A 5 -2.58 -6.08 -1.02
C THR A 5 -2.11 -4.64 -0.80
N MET A 6 -2.50 -4.01 0.31
CA MET A 6 -2.08 -2.63 0.62
C MET A 6 -0.61 -2.49 0.99
N ARG A 7 0.05 -3.59 1.35
CA ARG A 7 1.49 -3.63 1.64
C ARG A 7 2.30 -4.17 0.47
N SER A 8 1.67 -4.37 -0.68
CA SER A 8 2.35 -4.77 -1.90
C SER A 8 2.59 -3.57 -2.80
N ILE A 9 3.58 -3.67 -3.68
CA ILE A 9 3.75 -2.70 -4.78
C ILE A 9 2.88 -3.04 -5.98
N LEU A 10 2.12 -4.14 -5.94
CA LEU A 10 1.18 -4.47 -6.99
C LEU A 10 0.02 -3.48 -6.94
N THR A 11 -0.27 -2.89 -8.09
CA THR A 11 -1.47 -2.08 -8.28
C THR A 11 -2.15 -2.50 -9.57
N TRP A 12 -3.21 -1.79 -9.93
CA TRP A 12 -3.97 -2.00 -11.13
C TRP A 12 -4.11 -0.69 -11.90
N VAL A 13 -4.21 -0.83 -13.20
CA VAL A 13 -4.56 0.26 -14.11
C VAL A 13 -5.74 -0.18 -14.95
N TRP A 14 -6.52 0.77 -15.42
CA TRP A 14 -7.61 0.48 -16.33
C TRP A 14 -7.52 1.35 -17.57
N PHE A 15 -7.91 0.75 -18.68
CA PHE A 15 -7.95 1.37 -19.99
C PHE A 15 -9.40 1.38 -20.45
N ARG A 16 -9.78 2.51 -21.05
CA ARG A 16 -10.99 2.65 -21.84
C ARG A 16 -10.65 3.02 -23.28
N PRO A 17 -11.56 2.78 -24.23
CA PRO A 17 -11.47 3.35 -25.55
C PRO A 17 -11.23 4.87 -25.49
N SER A 18 -10.45 5.40 -26.44
CA SER A 18 -10.44 6.83 -26.71
C SER A 18 -11.84 7.30 -27.12
N GLN A 19 -12.13 8.60 -27.01
CA GLN A 19 -13.42 9.15 -27.42
C GLN A 19 -13.78 8.73 -28.86
N LYS A 20 -12.84 8.85 -29.80
CA LYS A 20 -13.02 8.42 -31.20
C LYS A 20 -13.38 6.93 -31.32
N ALA A 21 -12.69 6.06 -30.59
CA ALA A 21 -12.96 4.62 -30.63
C ALA A 21 -14.32 4.29 -30.02
N TRP A 22 -14.70 4.99 -28.96
CA TRP A 22 -16.04 4.91 -28.37
C TRP A 22 -17.11 5.36 -29.37
N ASP A 23 -16.91 6.47 -30.07
CA ASP A 23 -17.85 6.96 -31.08
C ASP A 23 -17.97 5.99 -32.26
N SER A 24 -16.90 5.24 -32.57
CA SER A 24 -16.87 4.16 -33.55
C SER A 24 -17.38 2.81 -33.02
N GLY A 25 -17.97 2.77 -31.82
CA GLY A 25 -18.69 1.60 -31.28
C GLY A 25 -17.89 0.71 -30.32
N ALA A 26 -16.64 1.05 -29.97
CA ALA A 26 -15.89 0.27 -28.98
C ALA A 26 -16.53 0.39 -27.59
N ARG A 27 -16.87 -0.75 -26.98
CA ARG A 27 -17.50 -0.84 -25.65
C ARG A 27 -16.79 -1.89 -24.80
N TRP A 28 -15.59 -1.55 -24.35
CA TRP A 28 -14.79 -2.42 -23.51
C TRP A 28 -14.10 -1.62 -22.41
N TYR A 29 -13.72 -2.31 -21.34
CA TYR A 29 -12.78 -1.84 -20.34
C TYR A 29 -11.74 -2.95 -20.15
N ARG A 30 -10.46 -2.58 -20.04
CA ARG A 30 -9.38 -3.53 -19.76
C ARG A 30 -8.73 -3.13 -18.45
N CYS A 31 -8.65 -4.05 -17.51
CA CYS A 31 -7.93 -3.84 -16.26
C CYS A 31 -6.66 -4.70 -16.31
N ASP A 32 -5.51 -4.07 -16.09
CA ASP A 32 -4.21 -4.75 -16.06
C ASP A 32 -3.63 -4.63 -14.65
N ALA A 33 -3.00 -5.70 -14.16
CA ALA A 33 -2.16 -5.65 -12.97
C ALA A 33 -0.76 -5.15 -13.35
N VAL A 34 -0.14 -4.37 -12.46
CA VAL A 34 1.21 -3.84 -12.67
C VAL A 34 2.02 -3.93 -11.37
N GLY A 35 3.32 -4.19 -11.47
CA GLY A 35 4.25 -4.15 -10.34
C GLY A 35 4.91 -2.79 -10.24
N GLY A 36 4.53 -1.99 -9.24
CA GLY A 36 4.90 -0.58 -9.11
C GLY A 36 3.72 0.34 -9.37
N GLY A 37 3.75 1.55 -8.80
CA GLY A 37 2.67 2.54 -8.89
C GLY A 37 3.10 3.85 -9.53
N GLU A 38 2.26 4.87 -9.43
CA GLU A 38 2.50 6.21 -10.00
C GLU A 38 3.83 6.82 -9.58
N GLN A 39 4.27 6.54 -8.34
CA GLN A 39 5.52 7.04 -7.80
C GLN A 39 6.74 6.15 -8.10
N SER A 40 6.54 4.98 -8.73
CA SER A 40 7.64 4.07 -9.04
C SER A 40 8.42 4.56 -10.25
N ALA A 41 9.75 4.68 -10.11
CA ALA A 41 10.63 5.07 -11.21
C ALA A 41 10.60 4.09 -12.40
N THR A 42 10.32 2.81 -12.13
CA THR A 42 10.23 1.74 -13.12
C THR A 42 9.16 0.73 -12.70
N LEU A 43 8.40 0.22 -13.67
CA LEU A 43 7.53 -0.92 -13.46
C LEU A 43 8.34 -2.22 -13.45
N LEU A 44 7.94 -3.16 -12.61
CA LEU A 44 8.47 -4.52 -12.59
C LEU A 44 7.77 -5.40 -13.62
N THR A 45 8.55 -6.29 -14.22
CA THR A 45 8.02 -7.39 -15.03
C THR A 45 7.26 -8.35 -14.14
N LEU A 46 5.96 -8.54 -14.42
CA LEU A 46 5.16 -9.57 -13.77
C LEU A 46 5.54 -10.95 -14.32
N PRO A 47 5.45 -12.02 -13.51
CA PRO A 47 5.54 -13.39 -14.02
C PRO A 47 4.39 -13.68 -15.00
N ASP A 48 4.56 -14.72 -15.81
CA ASP A 48 3.54 -15.17 -16.78
C ASP A 48 2.17 -15.41 -16.14
N THR A 49 2.13 -15.78 -14.86
CA THR A 49 0.92 -15.88 -14.05
C THR A 49 1.05 -15.09 -12.76
N ALA A 50 0.13 -14.14 -12.54
CA ALA A 50 0.00 -13.42 -11.28
C ALA A 50 -0.83 -14.18 -10.22
N ARG A 51 -1.39 -15.35 -10.56
CA ARG A 51 -2.19 -16.14 -9.62
C ARG A 51 -1.35 -16.56 -8.41
N GLY A 52 -1.87 -16.30 -7.21
CA GLY A 52 -1.24 -16.70 -5.96
C GLY A 52 -0.05 -15.84 -5.52
N LEU A 53 0.28 -14.78 -6.26
CA LEU A 53 1.49 -13.98 -6.03
C LEU A 53 1.50 -13.30 -4.65
N LEU A 54 0.32 -13.00 -4.09
CA LEU A 54 0.16 -12.44 -2.75
C LEU A 54 -0.41 -13.45 -1.72
N GLU A 55 -0.47 -14.73 -2.04
CA GLU A 55 -0.94 -15.76 -1.12
C GLU A 55 0.18 -16.21 -0.15
N GLY A 56 -0.20 -16.58 1.07
CA GLY A 56 0.76 -16.99 2.10
C GLY A 56 1.72 -15.86 2.50
N ARG A 57 3.03 -16.10 2.35
CA ARG A 57 4.09 -15.10 2.56
C ARG A 57 4.61 -14.66 1.18
N PRO A 58 4.19 -13.49 0.68
CA PRO A 58 4.65 -13.02 -0.62
C PRO A 58 6.16 -12.78 -0.63
N GLU A 59 6.77 -12.92 -1.81
CA GLU A 59 8.18 -12.59 -2.01
C GLU A 59 8.44 -11.09 -1.81
N ASP A 60 9.62 -10.75 -1.33
CA ASP A 60 10.03 -9.36 -1.10
C ASP A 60 10.05 -8.51 -2.38
N ALA A 61 10.12 -9.15 -3.55
CA ALA A 61 9.99 -8.48 -4.84
C ALA A 61 8.63 -7.77 -5.02
N TRP A 62 7.61 -8.20 -4.28
CA TRP A 62 6.23 -7.70 -4.40
C TRP A 62 5.78 -6.87 -3.21
N MET A 63 6.60 -6.81 -2.15
CA MET A 63 6.28 -6.06 -0.93
C MET A 63 6.75 -4.61 -1.03
N ALA A 64 6.00 -3.72 -0.38
CA ALA A 64 6.26 -2.29 -0.35
C ALA A 64 7.28 -1.93 0.74
N CYS A 65 8.37 -1.34 0.30
CA CYS A 65 9.41 -0.75 1.12
C CYS A 65 9.67 0.70 0.69
N VAL A 66 10.38 1.46 1.50
CA VAL A 66 10.73 2.86 1.23
C VAL A 66 12.20 3.09 1.56
N LYS A 67 12.90 3.83 0.69
CA LYS A 67 14.22 4.40 0.98
C LYS A 67 14.08 5.88 1.33
N GLY A 68 14.67 6.29 2.44
CA GLY A 68 14.68 7.67 2.91
C GLY A 68 14.44 7.80 4.42
N PRO A 69 14.56 9.02 4.96
CA PRO A 69 14.42 9.29 6.39
C PRO A 69 12.98 9.17 6.90
N SER A 70 11.98 9.14 6.01
CA SER A 70 10.56 9.07 6.35
C SER A 70 9.78 8.27 5.29
N VAL A 71 8.66 7.69 5.71
CA VAL A 71 7.71 7.00 4.84
C VAL A 71 6.73 7.97 4.16
N SER A 72 6.43 9.10 4.81
CA SER A 72 5.48 10.08 4.28
C SER A 72 6.06 10.81 3.08
N GLY A 73 5.34 10.81 1.96
CA GLY A 73 5.75 11.46 0.70
C GLY A 73 6.84 10.72 -0.08
N SER A 74 7.28 9.55 0.39
CA SER A 74 8.31 8.77 -0.27
C SER A 74 7.72 7.72 -1.23
N ALA A 75 8.37 7.53 -2.37
CA ALA A 75 7.98 6.51 -3.34
C ALA A 75 8.18 5.10 -2.80
N THR A 76 7.19 4.22 -3.03
CA THR A 76 7.33 2.79 -2.71
C THR A 76 8.22 2.08 -3.71
N ILE A 77 9.15 1.28 -3.19
CA ILE A 77 10.07 0.42 -3.93
C ILE A 77 9.88 -1.06 -3.52
N PRO A 78 10.31 -2.01 -4.36
CA PRO A 78 10.35 -3.43 -3.97
C PRO A 78 11.28 -3.63 -2.78
N CYS A 79 10.91 -4.48 -1.82
CA CYS A 79 11.75 -4.79 -0.66
C CYS A 79 13.05 -5.54 -1.01
N THR A 80 13.23 -6.01 -2.25
CA THR A 80 14.52 -6.51 -2.75
C THR A 80 15.55 -5.41 -3.04
N LYS A 81 15.11 -4.14 -3.08
CA LYS A 81 16.00 -2.99 -3.18
C LYS A 81 16.43 -2.53 -1.77
N ALA A 82 17.55 -1.83 -1.68
CA ALA A 82 17.96 -1.19 -0.43
C ALA A 82 16.86 -0.23 0.07
N HIS A 83 16.49 -0.35 1.33
CA HIS A 83 15.37 0.38 1.93
C HIS A 83 15.63 0.63 3.42
N ASP A 84 15.00 1.67 3.95
CA ASP A 84 15.07 2.03 5.38
C ASP A 84 13.78 1.65 6.11
N TRP A 85 12.70 1.36 5.36
CA TRP A 85 11.38 1.06 5.92
C TRP A 85 10.70 -0.06 5.15
N ARG A 86 9.94 -0.88 5.88
CA ARG A 86 9.10 -1.96 5.34
C ARG A 86 7.66 -1.83 5.83
N ALA A 87 6.69 -1.99 4.93
CA ALA A 87 5.29 -2.09 5.31
C ALA A 87 5.00 -3.45 5.98
N VAL A 88 4.62 -3.44 7.26
CA VAL A 88 4.51 -4.68 8.08
C VAL A 88 3.10 -5.06 8.48
N THR A 89 2.18 -4.11 8.57
CA THR A 89 0.75 -4.40 8.80
C THR A 89 -0.13 -3.22 8.34
N THR A 90 -1.44 -3.40 8.43
CA THR A 90 -2.44 -2.34 8.20
C THR A 90 -3.49 -2.35 9.29
N ILE A 91 -4.02 -1.19 9.63
CA ILE A 91 -5.20 -1.05 10.49
C ILE A 91 -6.43 -0.73 9.65
N LYS A 92 -7.58 -1.34 9.97
CA LYS A 92 -8.89 -0.92 9.47
C LYS A 92 -9.48 0.11 10.45
N LEU A 93 -9.88 1.26 9.93
CA LEU A 93 -10.37 2.40 10.71
C LEU A 93 -11.88 2.62 10.64
N GLY A 94 -12.57 1.80 9.85
CA GLY A 94 -14.04 1.78 9.82
C GLY A 94 -14.61 0.93 8.71
N GLU A 95 -15.93 0.89 8.66
CA GLU A 95 -16.73 0.17 7.68
C GLU A 95 -17.16 1.07 6.51
N PRO A 96 -17.56 0.49 5.35
CA PRO A 96 -17.98 1.28 4.19
C PRO A 96 -19.14 2.25 4.47
N ALA A 97 -20.07 1.89 5.37
CA ALA A 97 -21.26 2.67 5.68
C ALA A 97 -21.06 3.70 6.81
N GLU A 98 -19.88 3.73 7.44
CA GLU A 98 -19.59 4.69 8.51
C GLU A 98 -19.21 6.06 7.93
N ALA A 99 -19.47 7.11 8.71
CA ALA A 99 -19.01 8.45 8.40
C ALA A 99 -17.48 8.55 8.61
N TYR A 100 -16.85 9.46 7.87
CA TYR A 100 -15.41 9.70 8.05
C TYR A 100 -15.14 10.15 9.51
N PRO A 101 -14.22 9.47 10.24
CA PRO A 101 -13.95 9.80 11.65
C PRO A 101 -13.30 11.17 11.87
N GLY A 102 -12.78 11.79 10.79
CA GLY A 102 -11.97 12.99 10.85
C GLY A 102 -10.47 12.69 10.96
N ASP A 103 -9.66 13.57 10.38
CA ASP A 103 -8.21 13.45 10.28
C ASP A 103 -7.53 13.13 11.63
N ALA A 104 -7.87 13.90 12.67
CA ALA A 104 -7.24 13.75 13.98
C ALA A 104 -7.47 12.36 14.60
N GLN A 105 -8.68 11.79 14.41
CA GLN A 105 -9.02 10.47 14.91
C GLN A 105 -8.30 9.38 14.09
N VAL A 106 -8.30 9.51 12.76
CA VAL A 106 -7.60 8.59 11.86
C VAL A 106 -6.10 8.56 12.16
N GLU A 107 -5.46 9.71 12.29
CA GLU A 107 -4.04 9.82 12.56
C GLU A 107 -3.68 9.23 13.93
N THR A 108 -4.41 9.62 14.99
CA THR A 108 -4.15 9.15 16.35
C THR A 108 -4.34 7.64 16.48
N THR A 109 -5.46 7.10 15.98
CA THR A 109 -5.71 5.65 16.01
C THR A 109 -4.69 4.87 15.20
N THR A 110 -4.26 5.42 14.05
CA THR A 110 -3.20 4.81 13.24
C THR A 110 -1.88 4.77 13.99
N ARG A 111 -1.43 5.91 14.53
CA ARG A 111 -0.16 6.03 15.24
C ARG A 111 -0.08 5.04 16.39
N ASP A 112 -1.10 5.02 17.24
CA ASP A 112 -1.12 4.20 18.45
C ASP A 112 -1.10 2.70 18.08
N PHE A 113 -1.92 2.28 17.12
CA PHE A 113 -1.92 0.90 16.63
C PHE A 113 -0.59 0.50 15.97
N CYS A 114 0.00 1.38 15.18
CA CYS A 114 1.26 1.09 14.49
C CYS A 114 2.44 0.98 15.45
N SER A 115 2.47 1.79 16.51
CA SER A 115 3.46 1.66 17.59
C SER A 115 3.46 0.24 18.17
N ASP A 116 2.29 -0.22 18.61
CA ASP A 116 2.13 -1.53 19.25
C ASP A 116 2.40 -2.68 18.27
N SER A 117 1.83 -2.59 17.06
CA SER A 117 1.92 -3.64 16.06
C SER A 117 3.33 -3.81 15.49
N VAL A 118 4.06 -2.70 15.28
CA VAL A 118 5.45 -2.75 14.84
C VAL A 118 6.35 -3.27 15.96
N GLY A 119 6.11 -2.85 17.21
CA GLY A 119 6.77 -3.41 18.38
C GLY A 119 6.61 -4.92 18.44
N ALA A 120 5.38 -5.42 18.32
CA ALA A 120 5.08 -6.86 18.29
C ALA A 120 5.79 -7.57 17.13
N TRP A 121 5.78 -6.99 15.93
CA TRP A 121 6.43 -7.54 14.74
C TRP A 121 7.96 -7.66 14.92
N LEU A 122 8.57 -6.71 15.63
CA LEU A 122 10.00 -6.71 15.99
C LEU A 122 10.32 -7.55 17.24
N ASN A 123 9.33 -8.22 17.83
CA ASN A 123 9.45 -8.96 19.10
C ASN A 123 9.84 -8.05 20.29
N TYR A 124 9.20 -6.87 20.37
CA TYR A 124 9.28 -5.87 21.45
C TYR A 124 10.72 -5.55 21.91
N PRO A 125 11.59 -5.04 21.02
CA PRO A 125 12.89 -4.53 21.44
C PRO A 125 12.71 -3.29 22.33
N VAL A 126 13.74 -2.98 23.12
CA VAL A 126 13.75 -1.78 23.99
C VAL A 126 13.60 -0.51 23.14
N ASP A 127 14.32 -0.44 22.02
CA ASP A 127 14.29 0.69 21.11
C ASP A 127 13.97 0.23 19.69
N PHE A 128 12.98 0.87 19.08
CA PHE A 128 12.64 0.72 17.66
C PHE A 128 12.01 1.99 17.11
N ASP A 129 12.14 2.17 15.80
CA ASP A 129 11.47 3.21 15.04
C ASP A 129 10.31 2.61 14.24
N TYR A 130 9.18 3.30 14.25
CA TYR A 130 8.02 2.97 13.42
C TYR A 130 7.52 4.21 12.67
N GLY A 131 6.84 3.97 11.56
CA GLY A 131 6.18 4.99 10.76
C GLY A 131 4.76 4.55 10.39
N TYR A 132 3.98 5.47 9.86
CA TYR A 132 2.63 5.19 9.37
C TYR A 132 2.28 6.09 8.20
N THR A 133 1.52 5.55 7.26
CA THR A 133 0.82 6.33 6.23
C THR A 133 -0.68 6.19 6.45
N TRP A 134 -1.37 7.32 6.44
CA TRP A 134 -2.80 7.43 6.67
C TRP A 134 -3.44 8.26 5.55
N PHE A 135 -4.75 8.48 5.62
CA PHE A 135 -5.53 9.02 4.52
C PHE A 135 -6.57 10.05 5.00
N HIS A 136 -6.95 10.98 4.14
CA HIS A 136 -7.89 12.04 4.43
C HIS A 136 -9.30 11.67 3.92
N GLU A 137 -10.26 12.58 4.12
CA GLU A 137 -11.64 12.40 3.67
C GLU A 137 -11.78 12.01 2.17
N PRO A 138 -11.02 12.58 1.21
CA PRO A 138 -11.15 12.19 -0.20
C PRO A 138 -10.83 10.71 -0.46
N GLU A 139 -9.81 10.17 0.20
CA GLU A 139 -9.50 8.75 0.10
C GLU A 139 -10.56 7.88 0.79
N TRP A 140 -11.17 8.36 1.88
CA TRP A 140 -12.33 7.70 2.49
C TRP A 140 -13.51 7.65 1.52
N ASP A 141 -13.80 8.73 0.82
CA ASP A 141 -14.87 8.76 -0.19
C ASP A 141 -14.55 7.84 -1.37
N ALA A 142 -13.27 7.69 -1.72
CA ALA A 142 -12.79 6.71 -2.69
C ALA A 142 -12.82 5.26 -2.19
N GLY A 143 -13.23 5.02 -0.94
CA GLY A 143 -13.39 3.68 -0.35
C GLY A 143 -12.18 3.19 0.45
N ASN A 144 -11.14 3.99 0.65
CA ASN A 144 -10.05 3.62 1.55
C ASN A 144 -10.55 3.59 3.00
N ARG A 145 -10.25 2.51 3.71
CA ARG A 145 -10.62 2.32 5.13
C ARG A 145 -9.42 1.92 5.97
N ARG A 146 -8.21 2.01 5.43
CA ARG A 146 -7.02 1.42 6.05
C ARG A 146 -5.79 2.33 5.96
N SER A 147 -5.05 2.34 7.05
CA SER A 147 -3.71 2.94 7.13
C SER A 147 -2.65 1.83 7.14
N ILE A 148 -1.42 2.17 6.78
CA ILE A 148 -0.29 1.23 6.69
C ILE A 148 0.73 1.54 7.78
N CYS A 149 1.18 0.50 8.48
CA CYS A 149 2.25 0.59 9.48
C CYS A 149 3.58 0.15 8.88
N TRP A 150 4.63 0.91 9.20
CA TRP A 150 5.97 0.72 8.68
C TRP A 150 6.95 0.47 9.81
N ALA A 151 7.79 -0.56 9.65
CA ALA A 151 8.92 -0.81 10.54
C ALA A 151 10.19 -0.27 9.90
N LYS A 152 11.01 0.44 10.67
CA LYS A 152 12.35 0.80 10.19
C LYS A 152 13.21 -0.45 10.12
N THR A 153 13.81 -0.69 8.97
CA THR A 153 14.73 -1.80 8.76
C THR A 153 16.12 -1.37 9.16
N ARG A 154 16.83 -2.22 9.91
CA ARG A 154 18.27 -2.05 10.13
C ARG A 154 18.96 -2.51 8.84
N ASP A 155 19.81 -1.66 8.27
CA ASP A 155 20.72 -2.06 7.20
C ASP A 155 21.57 -3.28 7.62
#